data_AF-A0A2V5S9P3-F1
#
_entry.id   AF-A0A2V5S9P3-F1
#
_cell.length_a   1.000
_cell.length_b   1.000
_cell.length_c   1.000
_cell.angle_alpha   90.00
_cell.angle_beta   90.00
_cell.angle_gamma   90.00
#
_symmetry.space_group_name_H-M   'P 1'
#
loop_
_entity.id
_entity.type
_entity.pdbx_description
1 polymer ?
#
loop_
_entity_poly.entity_id
_entity_poly.type
_entity_poly.pdbx_seq_one_letter_code
_entity_poly.pdbx_strand_id
1 'polypeptide(L)'
;MDSPPPAPLPPQAPDRGMGCFAKGCLTLIIAAVALVIIFLCGGWLVLTRFADRFTATQPAMVEVRQPTPAEAQAAEAKWEGLRTAIRNHQETTVEFTADDLNALIATDPDFRKARGRLRVGIADSIVSLDLSAPLDSLKWTRFRGRWFNGNIHFGMSYVDDDFLFDIKSVEANGRQIPSFIVSSDFERSFSRSFSQSFRRRSESRRDGNSWLKHIRTISVQDDKVILTTRPI
;
A
#
# COMPACT_ATOMS: atom_id res chain seq x y z
N MET A 1 -88.34 -20.17 -50.03
CA MET A 1 -87.21 -20.99 -50.53
C MET A 1 -85.97 -20.38 -49.90
N ASP A 2 -85.70 -20.78 -48.66
CA ASP A 2 -84.53 -20.36 -47.90
C ASP A 2 -83.29 -21.04 -48.46
N SER A 3 -82.24 -20.26 -48.73
CA SER A 3 -80.94 -20.80 -49.12
C SER A 3 -80.15 -21.23 -47.87
N PRO A 4 -79.40 -22.35 -47.94
CA PRO A 4 -78.80 -22.96 -46.77
C PRO A 4 -77.64 -22.11 -46.20
N PRO A 5 -77.38 -22.21 -44.88
CA PRO A 5 -76.35 -21.41 -44.23
C PRO A 5 -74.94 -21.81 -44.72
N PRO A 6 -74.02 -20.85 -44.86
CA PRO A 6 -72.66 -21.12 -45.29
C PRO A 6 -71.90 -21.96 -44.23
N ALA A 7 -71.10 -22.91 -44.73
CA ALA A 7 -70.31 -23.82 -43.93
C ALA A 7 -69.28 -23.10 -43.03
N PRO A 8 -69.02 -23.61 -41.81
CA PRO A 8 -68.00 -23.04 -40.93
C PRO A 8 -66.60 -23.26 -41.50
N LEU A 9 -65.79 -22.21 -41.49
CA LEU A 9 -64.37 -22.25 -41.84
C LEU A 9 -63.56 -23.06 -40.82
N PRO A 10 -62.46 -23.71 -41.23
CA PRO A 10 -61.66 -24.57 -40.35
C PRO A 10 -61.03 -23.79 -39.20
N PRO A 11 -60.84 -24.42 -38.02
CA PRO A 11 -60.16 -23.79 -36.90
C PRO A 11 -58.70 -23.50 -37.26
N GLN A 12 -58.30 -22.24 -37.17
CA GLN A 12 -56.91 -21.83 -37.31
C GLN A 12 -56.11 -22.37 -36.11
N ALA A 13 -55.00 -23.07 -36.40
CA ALA A 13 -54.12 -23.56 -35.36
C ALA A 13 -53.53 -22.37 -34.57
N PRO A 14 -53.46 -22.45 -33.23
CA PRO A 14 -52.86 -21.37 -32.45
C PRO A 14 -51.37 -21.28 -32.77
N ASP A 15 -50.95 -20.13 -33.30
CA ASP A 15 -49.53 -19.84 -33.48
C ASP A 15 -48.83 -19.94 -32.12
N ARG A 16 -47.90 -20.90 -32.01
CA ARG A 16 -47.00 -21.04 -30.86
C ARG A 16 -46.02 -19.87 -30.87
N GLY A 17 -46.49 -18.71 -30.43
CA GLY A 17 -45.67 -17.56 -30.12
C GLY A 17 -44.71 -17.92 -28.99
N MET A 18 -43.46 -18.26 -29.33
CA MET A 18 -42.39 -18.45 -28.36
C MET A 18 -42.14 -17.12 -27.61
N GLY A 19 -42.78 -17.02 -26.45
CA GLY A 19 -42.22 -16.52 -25.19
C GLY A 19 -41.63 -15.11 -25.20
N CYS A 20 -42.45 -14.14 -24.77
CA CYS A 20 -42.01 -12.85 -24.21
C CYS A 20 -40.91 -13.02 -23.13
N PHE A 21 -40.86 -14.18 -22.46
CA PHE A 21 -39.82 -14.55 -21.49
C PHE A 21 -38.47 -14.97 -22.10
N ALA A 22 -38.43 -15.51 -23.32
CA ALA A 22 -37.18 -16.03 -23.89
C ALA A 22 -36.33 -14.93 -24.53
N LYS A 23 -36.94 -14.04 -25.34
CA LYS A 23 -36.21 -12.93 -25.97
C LYS A 23 -35.90 -11.80 -24.98
N GLY A 24 -36.81 -11.50 -24.04
CA GLY A 24 -36.59 -10.47 -23.01
C GLY A 24 -35.51 -10.86 -21.99
N CYS A 25 -35.58 -12.08 -21.45
CA CYS A 25 -34.57 -12.59 -20.50
C CYS A 25 -33.20 -12.75 -21.16
N LEU A 26 -33.15 -13.27 -22.39
CA LEU A 26 -31.89 -13.40 -23.13
C LEU A 26 -31.23 -12.05 -23.41
N THR A 27 -32.02 -11.03 -23.78
CA THR A 27 -31.49 -9.67 -24.01
C THR A 27 -30.95 -9.05 -22.72
N LEU A 28 -31.62 -9.24 -21.58
CA LEU A 28 -31.13 -8.79 -20.26
C LEU A 28 -29.85 -9.50 -19.85
N ILE A 29 -29.73 -10.81 -20.08
CA ILE A 29 -28.52 -11.58 -19.79
C ILE A 29 -27.36 -11.09 -20.66
N ILE A 30 -27.58 -10.89 -21.96
CA ILE A 30 -26.54 -10.37 -22.87
C ILE A 30 -26.11 -8.97 -22.45
N ALA A 31 -27.06 -8.09 -22.09
CA ALA A 31 -26.74 -6.75 -21.60
C ALA A 31 -25.94 -6.79 -20.29
N ALA A 32 -26.31 -7.66 -19.35
CA ALA A 32 -25.60 -7.83 -18.08
C ALA A 32 -24.17 -8.36 -18.31
N VAL A 33 -23.99 -9.36 -19.18
CA VAL A 33 -22.67 -9.88 -19.56
C VAL A 33 -21.84 -8.81 -20.25
N ALA A 34 -22.43 -8.05 -21.17
CA ALA A 34 -21.75 -6.95 -21.85
C ALA A 34 -21.28 -5.88 -20.84
N LEU A 35 -22.13 -5.52 -19.87
CA LEU A 35 -21.74 -4.60 -18.79
C LEU A 35 -20.59 -5.15 -17.98
N VAL A 36 -20.64 -6.43 -17.55
CA VAL A 36 -19.53 -7.07 -16.82
C VAL A 36 -18.25 -7.03 -17.64
N ILE A 37 -18.30 -7.34 -18.93
CA ILE A 37 -17.13 -7.27 -19.82
C ILE A 37 -16.60 -5.83 -19.90
N ILE A 38 -17.47 -4.84 -20.06
CA ILE A 38 -17.07 -3.42 -20.09
C ILE A 38 -16.41 -3.01 -18.77
N PHE A 39 -16.95 -3.40 -17.62
CA PHE A 39 -16.35 -3.12 -16.33
C PHE A 39 -15.00 -3.82 -16.13
N LEU A 40 -14.89 -5.09 -16.52
CA LEU A 40 -13.64 -5.85 -16.41
C LEU A 40 -12.56 -5.31 -17.36
N CYS A 41 -12.88 -5.13 -18.65
CA CYS A 41 -11.95 -4.58 -19.64
C CYS A 41 -11.61 -3.12 -19.35
N GLY A 42 -12.61 -2.31 -19.00
CA GLY A 42 -12.42 -0.90 -18.64
C GLY A 42 -11.58 -0.75 -17.39
N GLY A 43 -11.89 -1.50 -16.33
CA GLY A 43 -11.10 -1.53 -15.10
C GLY A 43 -9.66 -1.98 -15.35
N TRP A 44 -9.47 -3.02 -16.17
CA TRP A 44 -8.16 -3.49 -16.58
C TRP A 44 -7.37 -2.42 -17.35
N LEU A 45 -7.99 -1.72 -18.30
CA LEU A 45 -7.36 -0.65 -19.06
C LEU A 45 -6.99 0.55 -18.19
N VAL A 46 -7.86 0.96 -17.27
CA VAL A 46 -7.60 2.06 -16.33
C VAL A 46 -6.43 1.71 -15.42
N LEU A 47 -6.45 0.50 -14.86
CA LEU A 47 -5.40 0.03 -13.98
C LEU A 47 -4.04 -0.10 -14.70
N THR A 48 -4.02 -0.62 -15.92
CA THR A 48 -2.79 -0.74 -16.70
C THR A 48 -2.22 0.65 -17.02
N ARG A 49 -3.07 1.60 -17.43
CA ARG A 49 -2.69 3.00 -17.63
C ARG A 49 -2.17 3.65 -16.35
N PHE A 50 -2.80 3.36 -15.22
CA PHE A 50 -2.38 3.85 -13.91
C PHE A 50 -1.00 3.30 -13.54
N ALA A 51 -0.82 1.99 -13.61
CA ALA A 51 0.47 1.35 -13.37
C ALA A 51 1.55 1.93 -14.30
N ASP A 52 1.25 2.07 -15.59
CA ASP A 52 2.20 2.63 -16.56
C ASP A 52 2.56 4.10 -16.26
N ARG A 53 1.63 4.89 -15.74
CA ARG A 53 1.82 6.30 -15.43
C ARG A 53 2.60 6.54 -14.13
N PHE A 54 2.34 5.75 -13.09
CA PHE A 54 2.87 5.97 -11.74
C PHE A 54 4.02 5.02 -11.37
N THR A 55 4.49 4.19 -12.30
CA THR A 55 5.66 3.32 -12.06
C THR A 55 6.59 3.38 -13.26
N ALA A 56 7.88 3.16 -13.02
CA ALA A 56 8.92 3.19 -14.06
C ALA A 56 9.42 1.79 -14.39
N THR A 57 10.12 1.64 -15.52
CA THR A 57 10.83 0.40 -15.87
C THR A 57 12.27 0.38 -15.34
N GLN A 58 12.73 1.49 -14.75
CA GLN A 58 14.07 1.65 -14.21
C GLN A 58 14.03 2.27 -12.81
N PRO A 59 14.98 1.94 -11.93
CA PRO A 59 15.13 2.61 -10.65
C PRO A 59 15.51 4.07 -10.84
N ALA A 60 14.98 4.93 -9.98
CA ALA A 60 15.45 6.31 -9.86
C ALA A 60 16.61 6.38 -8.86
N MET A 61 17.57 7.27 -9.13
CA MET A 61 18.63 7.55 -8.18
C MET A 61 18.06 8.41 -7.04
N VAL A 62 18.08 7.87 -5.82
CA VAL A 62 17.74 8.63 -4.63
C VAL A 62 19.00 9.35 -4.17
N GLU A 63 18.95 10.68 -4.06
CA GLU A 63 20.08 11.49 -3.64
C GLU A 63 20.31 11.33 -2.13
N VAL A 64 21.21 10.43 -1.75
CA VAL A 64 21.54 10.17 -0.34
C VAL A 64 22.85 10.86 0.00
N ARG A 65 22.83 11.76 0.99
CA ARG A 65 24.06 12.33 1.56
C ARG A 65 24.83 11.21 2.24
N GLN A 66 26.12 11.08 1.91
CA GLN A 66 26.98 10.15 2.63
C GLN A 66 27.25 10.71 4.03
N PRO A 67 26.97 9.95 5.10
CA PRO A 67 27.25 10.41 6.45
C PRO A 67 28.75 10.53 6.68
N THR A 68 29.17 11.50 7.46
CA THR A 68 30.55 11.56 7.95
C THR A 68 30.81 10.40 8.91
N PRO A 69 32.08 10.00 9.12
CA PRO A 69 32.40 8.92 10.07
C PRO A 69 31.91 9.20 11.49
N ALA A 70 31.90 10.47 11.92
CA ALA A 70 31.40 10.87 13.23
C ALA A 70 29.87 10.71 13.34
N GLU A 71 29.12 11.13 12.32
CA GLU A 71 27.66 10.98 12.29
C GLU A 71 27.25 9.50 12.23
N ALA A 72 27.96 8.69 11.43
CA ALA A 72 27.74 7.25 11.37
C ALA A 72 27.97 6.57 12.73
N GLN A 73 29.07 6.91 13.42
CA GLN A 73 29.35 6.36 14.74
C GLN A 73 28.32 6.79 15.79
N ALA A 74 27.88 8.05 15.75
CA ALA A 74 26.86 8.55 16.67
C ALA A 74 25.51 7.84 16.47
N ALA A 75 25.09 7.67 15.21
CA ALA A 75 23.85 6.97 14.87
C ALA A 75 23.90 5.49 15.28
N GLU A 76 25.03 4.81 15.00
CA GLU A 76 25.26 3.42 15.41
C GLU A 76 25.24 3.27 16.93
N ALA A 77 25.85 4.21 17.68
CA ALA A 77 25.84 4.18 19.13
C ALA A 77 24.44 4.32 19.72
N LYS A 78 23.59 5.20 19.16
CA LYS A 78 22.17 5.31 19.54
C LYS A 78 21.41 4.01 19.27
N TRP A 79 21.67 3.41 18.11
CA TRP A 79 21.03 2.18 17.68
C TRP A 79 21.43 0.96 18.52
N GLU A 80 22.72 0.80 18.82
CA GLU A 80 23.23 -0.23 19.72
C GLU A 80 22.79 -0.01 21.17
N GLY A 81 22.73 1.24 21.63
CA GLY A 81 22.16 1.60 22.93
C GLY A 81 20.71 1.14 23.04
N LEU A 82 19.90 1.41 22.01
CA LEU A 82 18.52 0.95 21.94
C LEU A 82 18.43 -0.58 21.92
N ARG A 83 19.19 -1.26 21.04
CA ARG A 83 19.23 -2.73 20.97
C ARG A 83 19.60 -3.34 22.32
N THR A 84 20.56 -2.76 23.03
CA THR A 84 21.01 -3.21 24.34
C THR A 84 19.94 -3.03 25.41
N ALA A 85 19.30 -1.85 25.46
CA ALA A 85 18.20 -1.59 26.39
C ALA A 85 17.04 -2.57 26.16
N ILE A 86 16.72 -2.86 24.90
CA ILE A 86 15.69 -3.85 24.55
C ILE A 86 16.08 -5.25 25.02
N ARG A 87 17.32 -5.69 24.79
CA ARG A 87 17.81 -7.00 25.26
C ARG A 87 17.81 -7.11 26.79
N ASN A 88 18.09 -6.01 27.48
CA ASN A 88 18.11 -5.93 28.94
C ASN A 88 16.74 -5.62 29.56
N HIS A 89 15.70 -5.49 28.74
CA HIS A 89 14.34 -5.16 29.19
C HIS A 89 14.25 -3.82 29.95
N GLN A 90 15.09 -2.87 29.57
CA GLN A 90 15.14 -1.53 30.15
C GLN A 90 14.27 -0.57 29.35
N GLU A 91 13.49 0.24 30.07
CA GLU A 91 12.83 1.41 29.48
C GLU A 91 13.90 2.44 29.10
N THR A 92 13.92 2.80 27.83
CA THR A 92 14.79 3.84 27.28
C THR A 92 13.99 4.64 26.26
N THR A 93 14.32 5.92 26.15
CA THR A 93 13.82 6.79 25.09
C THR A 93 15.01 7.24 24.26
N VAL A 94 14.93 7.02 22.96
CA VAL A 94 15.98 7.38 22.01
C VAL A 94 15.37 8.26 20.92
N GLU A 95 16.07 9.36 20.65
CA GLU A 95 15.72 10.31 19.60
C GLU A 95 16.59 10.10 18.37
N PHE A 96 15.94 9.83 17.23
CA PHE A 96 16.56 9.71 15.92
C PHE A 96 16.18 10.89 15.04
N THR A 97 17.17 11.65 14.61
CA THR A 97 17.01 12.68 13.57
C THR A 97 16.94 12.02 12.18
N ALA A 98 16.56 12.79 11.17
CA ALA A 98 16.63 12.33 9.79
C ALA A 98 18.06 11.92 9.39
N ASP A 99 19.08 12.65 9.86
CA ASP A 99 20.48 12.33 9.61
C ASP A 99 20.90 11.02 10.28
N ASP A 100 20.46 10.76 11.52
CA ASP A 100 20.72 9.48 12.19
C ASP A 100 20.13 8.31 11.38
N LEU A 101 18.88 8.44 10.92
CA LEU A 101 18.21 7.40 10.14
C LEU A 101 18.88 7.17 8.78
N ASN A 102 19.26 8.24 8.08
CA ASN A 102 19.98 8.15 6.82
C ASN A 102 21.37 7.54 7.00
N ALA A 103 22.06 7.86 8.09
CA ALA A 103 23.34 7.26 8.44
C ALA A 103 23.19 5.76 8.68
N LEU A 104 22.22 5.34 9.49
CA LEU A 104 21.91 3.93 9.75
C LEU A 104 21.57 3.18 8.46
N ILE A 105 20.74 3.76 7.59
CA ILE A 105 20.41 3.16 6.28
C ILE A 105 21.68 2.92 5.46
N ALA A 106 22.61 3.88 5.46
CA ALA A 106 23.86 3.81 4.72
C ALA A 106 24.86 2.78 5.29
N THR A 107 24.94 2.63 6.62
CA THR A 107 26.02 1.89 7.29
C THR A 107 25.61 0.54 7.86
N ASP A 108 24.40 0.38 8.39
CA ASP A 108 24.00 -0.84 9.12
C ASP A 108 23.67 -1.99 8.13
N PRO A 109 24.17 -3.22 8.39
CA PRO A 109 23.96 -4.39 7.53
C PRO A 109 22.49 -4.79 7.30
N ASP A 110 21.60 -4.49 8.24
CA ASP A 110 20.17 -4.81 8.21
C ASP A 110 19.45 -3.97 7.12
N PHE A 111 19.95 -2.76 6.86
CA PHE A 111 19.39 -1.84 5.86
C PHE A 111 20.06 -1.90 4.49
N ARG A 112 20.90 -2.91 4.21
CA ARG A 112 21.60 -3.06 2.91
C ARG A 112 20.70 -2.96 1.69
N LYS A 113 19.45 -3.43 1.77
CA LYS A 113 18.48 -3.36 0.67
C LYS A 113 17.95 -1.95 0.39
N ALA A 114 18.01 -1.06 1.38
CA ALA A 114 17.55 0.32 1.31
C ALA A 114 18.66 1.31 0.92
N ARG A 115 19.94 0.90 0.98
CA ARG A 115 21.09 1.73 0.59
C ARG A 115 20.97 2.26 -0.84
N GLY A 116 21.10 3.58 -0.99
CA GLY A 116 20.97 4.27 -2.29
C GLY A 116 19.58 4.21 -2.92
N ARG A 117 18.58 3.73 -2.17
CA ARG A 117 17.19 3.53 -2.63
C ARG A 117 16.16 4.11 -1.69
N LEU A 118 16.58 4.62 -0.53
CA LEU A 118 15.73 5.20 0.48
C LEU A 118 16.46 6.39 1.10
N ARG A 119 15.74 7.50 1.24
CA ARG A 119 16.14 8.66 2.01
C ARG A 119 14.98 9.08 2.89
N VAL A 120 15.30 9.40 4.13
CA VAL A 120 14.35 9.89 5.12
C VAL A 120 14.60 11.37 5.33
N GLY A 121 13.53 12.15 5.28
CA GLY A 121 13.47 13.52 5.79
C GLY A 121 12.43 13.59 6.90
N ILE A 122 12.64 14.48 7.87
CA ILE A 122 11.67 14.75 8.93
C ILE A 122 11.63 16.25 9.10
N ALA A 123 10.44 16.83 9.01
CA ALA A 123 10.21 18.25 9.25
C ALA A 123 8.76 18.45 9.70
N ASP A 124 8.53 19.33 10.68
CA ASP A 124 7.20 19.68 11.16
C ASP A 124 6.32 18.47 11.54
N SER A 125 6.92 17.46 12.17
CA SER A 125 6.29 16.17 12.50
C SER A 125 5.81 15.33 11.31
N ILE A 126 6.25 15.68 10.09
CA ILE A 126 5.98 14.95 8.85
C ILE A 126 7.26 14.24 8.39
N VAL A 127 7.14 12.94 8.15
CA VAL A 127 8.18 12.13 7.53
C VAL A 127 8.04 12.25 6.02
N SER A 128 9.16 12.53 5.36
CA SER A 128 9.31 12.48 3.91
C SER A 128 10.16 11.28 3.55
N LEU A 129 9.64 10.36 2.74
CA LEU A 129 10.37 9.19 2.26
C LEU A 129 10.56 9.27 0.76
N ASP A 130 11.79 9.51 0.31
CA ASP A 130 12.16 9.30 -1.09
C ASP A 130 12.61 7.87 -1.25
N LEU A 131 11.93 7.11 -2.11
CA LEU A 131 12.28 5.72 -2.34
C LEU A 131 12.23 5.30 -3.81
N SER A 132 13.12 4.36 -4.14
CA SER A 132 13.12 3.59 -5.37
C SER A 132 13.02 2.10 -5.02
N ALA A 133 11.81 1.56 -5.10
CA ALA A 133 11.51 0.19 -4.70
C ALA A 133 11.07 -0.66 -5.91
N PRO A 134 11.64 -1.87 -6.10
CA PRO A 134 11.16 -2.80 -7.12
C PRO A 134 9.79 -3.34 -6.71
N LEU A 135 8.87 -3.41 -7.67
CA LEU A 135 7.50 -3.90 -7.47
C LEU A 135 7.34 -5.39 -7.81
N ASP A 136 8.45 -6.09 -8.06
CA ASP A 136 8.48 -7.52 -8.37
C ASP A 136 7.94 -8.41 -7.26
N SER A 137 7.97 -7.93 -6.01
CA SER A 137 7.42 -8.62 -4.84
C SER A 137 5.89 -8.64 -4.83
N LEU A 138 5.23 -7.77 -5.61
CA LEU A 138 3.79 -7.78 -5.76
C LEU A 138 3.38 -8.99 -6.62
N LYS A 139 2.35 -9.72 -6.17
CA LYS A 139 1.83 -10.90 -6.88
C LYS A 139 1.24 -10.58 -8.26
N TRP A 140 1.14 -9.31 -8.63
CA TRP A 140 0.55 -8.89 -9.89
C TRP A 140 1.58 -8.88 -11.02
N THR A 141 1.35 -9.69 -12.05
CA THR A 141 2.23 -9.80 -13.22
C THR A 141 2.52 -8.46 -13.91
N ARG A 142 1.61 -7.48 -13.81
CA ARG A 142 1.78 -6.17 -14.42
C ARG A 142 2.92 -5.34 -13.80
N PHE A 143 3.18 -5.53 -12.51
CA PHE A 143 4.22 -4.80 -11.78
C PHE A 143 5.61 -5.46 -11.85
N ARG A 144 5.73 -6.62 -12.50
CA ARG A 144 7.02 -7.27 -12.74
C ARG A 144 7.91 -6.40 -13.64
N GLY A 145 9.17 -6.26 -13.26
CA GLY A 145 10.16 -5.40 -13.90
C GLY A 145 9.86 -3.91 -13.73
N ARG A 146 8.94 -3.53 -12.84
CA ARG A 146 8.57 -2.14 -12.60
C ARG A 146 9.06 -1.66 -11.24
N TRP A 147 9.28 -0.36 -11.16
CA TRP A 147 9.81 0.33 -10.01
C TRP A 147 8.83 1.40 -9.56
N PHE A 148 8.62 1.47 -8.26
CA PHE A 148 8.02 2.63 -7.62
C PHE A 148 9.16 3.59 -7.28
N ASN A 149 9.16 4.74 -7.95
CA ASN A 149 10.07 5.83 -7.70
C ASN A 149 9.23 6.99 -7.22
N GLY A 150 9.37 7.43 -5.97
CA GLY A 150 8.42 8.37 -5.42
C GLY A 150 8.84 8.97 -4.09
N ASN A 151 8.13 10.02 -3.74
CA ASN A 151 8.20 10.67 -2.43
C ASN A 151 6.86 10.43 -1.69
N ILE A 152 6.94 10.05 -0.43
CA ILE A 152 5.77 9.91 0.45
C ILE A 152 5.92 10.87 1.62
N HIS A 153 4.93 11.74 1.83
CA HIS A 153 4.83 12.60 2.99
C HIS A 153 3.74 12.09 3.93
N PHE A 154 4.09 11.73 5.16
CA PHE A 154 3.12 11.22 6.13
C PHE A 154 3.51 11.53 7.57
N GLY A 155 2.51 11.70 8.43
CA GLY A 155 2.66 11.57 9.87
C GLY A 155 2.56 10.10 10.27
N MET A 156 3.27 9.72 11.33
CA MET A 156 3.10 8.41 11.94
C MET A 156 3.17 8.46 13.45
N SER A 157 2.37 7.60 14.08
CA SER A 157 2.48 7.28 15.49
C SER A 157 2.24 5.80 15.69
N TYR A 158 2.93 5.21 16.65
CA TYR A 158 2.76 3.85 17.12
C TYR A 158 2.49 3.90 18.61
N VAL A 159 1.37 3.34 19.03
CA VAL A 159 0.99 3.24 20.44
C VAL A 159 0.34 1.87 20.63
N ASP A 160 0.78 1.13 21.64
CA ASP A 160 0.14 -0.13 22.06
C ASP A 160 -0.11 -1.13 20.91
N ASP A 161 0.91 -1.31 20.07
CA ASP A 161 0.94 -2.27 18.96
C ASP A 161 0.09 -1.91 17.74
N ASP A 162 -0.42 -0.67 17.69
CA ASP A 162 -1.11 -0.11 16.53
C ASP A 162 -0.38 1.11 15.97
N PHE A 163 -0.02 1.02 14.69
CA PHE A 163 0.41 2.15 13.87
C PHE A 163 -0.80 2.93 13.36
N LEU A 164 -0.67 4.25 13.43
CA LEU A 164 -1.54 5.21 12.78
C LEU A 164 -0.69 6.00 11.79
N PHE A 165 -1.08 5.95 10.53
CA PHE A 165 -0.48 6.75 9.47
C PHE A 165 -1.46 7.82 9.00
N ASP A 166 -0.93 9.00 8.76
CA ASP A 166 -1.65 10.17 8.22
C ASP A 166 -0.93 10.60 6.94
N ILE A 167 -1.41 10.13 5.78
CA ILE A 167 -0.71 10.26 4.51
C ILE A 167 -1.10 11.61 3.90
N LYS A 168 -0.17 12.57 3.94
CA LYS A 168 -0.41 13.92 3.41
C LYS A 168 -0.34 13.95 1.89
N SER A 169 0.65 13.28 1.33
CA SER A 169 0.78 13.18 -0.12
C SER A 169 1.65 12.01 -0.53
N VAL A 170 1.38 11.52 -1.73
CA VAL A 170 2.20 10.49 -2.39
C VAL A 170 2.49 11.00 -3.78
N GLU A 171 3.76 11.01 -4.13
CA GLU A 171 4.25 11.25 -5.47
C GLU A 171 4.84 9.97 -6.03
N ALA A 172 4.52 9.65 -7.27
CA ALA A 172 5.14 8.54 -7.97
C ALA A 172 5.49 8.96 -9.40
N ASN A 173 6.76 8.77 -9.77
CA ASN A 173 7.32 9.06 -11.07
C ASN A 173 7.12 10.54 -11.50
N GLY A 174 7.38 11.49 -10.60
CA GLY A 174 7.21 12.93 -10.88
C GLY A 174 5.76 13.40 -10.84
N ARG A 175 4.81 12.57 -10.37
CA ARG A 175 3.37 12.85 -10.44
C ARG A 175 2.71 12.60 -9.10
N GLN A 176 1.97 13.59 -8.63
CA GLN A 176 1.15 13.44 -7.44
C GLN A 176 0.05 12.41 -7.68
N ILE A 177 -0.06 11.44 -6.78
CA ILE A 177 -1.15 10.48 -6.76
C ILE A 177 -2.41 11.24 -6.31
N PRO A 178 -3.53 11.14 -7.05
CA PRO A 178 -4.77 11.79 -6.66
C PRO A 178 -5.26 11.38 -5.27
N SER A 179 -5.76 12.35 -4.51
CA SER A 179 -6.25 12.14 -3.14
C SER A 179 -7.40 11.15 -3.03
N PHE A 180 -8.20 10.95 -4.09
CA PHE A 180 -9.25 9.92 -4.08
C PHE A 180 -8.70 8.48 -3.98
N ILE A 181 -7.43 8.26 -4.34
CA ILE A 181 -6.73 6.97 -4.19
C ILE A 181 -6.17 6.84 -2.77
N VAL A 182 -5.59 7.93 -2.25
CA VAL A 182 -5.05 8.03 -0.90
C VAL A 182 -6.12 8.59 0.03
N SER A 183 -7.27 7.91 0.06
CA SER A 183 -8.41 8.33 0.88
C SER A 183 -8.23 7.94 2.34
N SER A 184 -9.02 8.52 3.24
CA SER A 184 -9.05 8.13 4.65
C SER A 184 -9.36 6.64 4.86
N ASP A 185 -10.14 6.04 3.95
CA ASP A 185 -10.42 4.60 4.00
C ASP A 185 -9.21 3.76 3.62
N PHE A 186 -8.43 4.23 2.63
CA PHE A 186 -7.15 3.63 2.30
C PHE A 186 -6.17 3.73 3.47
N GLU A 187 -6.04 4.90 4.10
CA GLU A 187 -5.15 5.12 5.24
C GLU A 187 -5.50 4.22 6.43
N ARG A 188 -6.79 4.12 6.78
CA ARG A 188 -7.27 3.23 7.85
C ARG A 188 -6.97 1.77 7.52
N SER A 189 -7.21 1.37 6.27
CA SER A 189 -6.95 0.01 5.79
C SER A 189 -5.46 -0.31 5.81
N PHE A 190 -4.62 0.63 5.37
CA PHE A 190 -3.17 0.53 5.39
C PHE A 190 -2.65 0.42 6.82
N SER A 191 -3.04 1.35 7.69
CA SER A 191 -2.67 1.36 9.12
C SER A 191 -3.02 0.03 9.78
N ARG A 192 -4.26 -0.46 9.61
CA ARG A 192 -4.69 -1.76 10.14
C ARG A 192 -3.86 -2.92 9.59
N SER A 193 -3.64 -2.95 8.28
CA SER A 193 -2.89 -4.02 7.61
C SER A 193 -1.42 -4.04 8.04
N PHE A 194 -0.80 -2.86 8.17
CA PHE A 194 0.55 -2.69 8.65
C PHE A 194 0.68 -3.15 10.10
N SER A 195 -0.17 -2.66 11.01
CA SER A 195 -0.20 -3.08 12.42
C SER A 195 -0.40 -4.60 12.56
N GLN A 196 -1.29 -5.19 11.76
CA GLN A 196 -1.51 -6.64 11.79
C GLN A 196 -0.29 -7.43 11.28
N SER A 197 0.35 -6.97 10.21
CA SER A 197 1.56 -7.59 9.66
C SER A 197 2.73 -7.47 10.62
N PHE A 198 2.87 -6.30 11.27
CA PHE A 198 3.86 -6.03 12.29
C PHE A 198 3.68 -6.95 13.51
N ARG A 199 2.46 -7.04 14.06
CA ARG A 199 2.13 -7.96 15.17
C ARG A 199 2.46 -9.41 14.81
N ARG A 200 2.05 -9.89 13.64
CA ARG A 200 2.35 -11.27 13.19
C ARG A 200 3.86 -11.53 13.09
N ARG A 201 4.63 -10.57 12.59
CA ARG A 201 6.09 -10.71 12.49
C ARG A 201 6.75 -10.66 13.86
N SER A 202 6.27 -9.79 14.74
CA SER A 202 6.69 -9.70 16.13
C SER A 202 6.41 -10.99 16.90
N GLU A 203 5.25 -11.62 16.69
CA GLU A 203 4.85 -12.87 17.35
C GLU A 203 5.59 -14.12 16.86
N SER A 204 6.06 -14.11 15.61
CA SER A 204 6.70 -15.28 15.00
C SER A 204 8.07 -15.55 15.62
N ARG A 205 8.13 -16.49 16.58
CA ARG A 205 9.36 -16.97 17.26
C ARG A 205 10.51 -17.41 16.33
N ARG A 206 10.25 -17.62 15.03
CA ARG A 206 11.25 -18.08 14.06
C ARG A 206 12.09 -16.96 13.44
N ASP A 207 11.63 -15.72 13.51
CA ASP A 207 12.35 -14.56 13.00
C ASP A 207 13.03 -13.85 14.16
N GLY A 208 14.34 -13.64 14.10
CA GLY A 208 15.18 -13.08 15.17
C GLY A 208 14.86 -11.65 15.62
N ASN A 209 13.68 -11.11 15.28
CA ASN A 209 13.30 -9.72 15.53
C ASN A 209 12.41 -9.58 16.79
N SER A 210 12.81 -10.22 17.89
CA SER A 210 12.11 -10.16 19.19
C SER A 210 12.10 -8.76 19.81
N TRP A 211 12.97 -7.86 19.33
CA TRP A 211 13.09 -6.51 19.84
C TRP A 211 11.83 -5.66 19.59
N LEU A 212 11.07 -5.96 18.54
CA LEU A 212 9.85 -5.23 18.17
C LEU A 212 8.75 -5.27 19.23
N LYS A 213 8.70 -6.32 20.07
CA LYS A 213 7.73 -6.42 21.19
C LYS A 213 7.97 -5.41 22.29
N HIS A 214 9.20 -4.95 22.40
CA HIS A 214 9.64 -4.09 23.49
C HIS A 214 9.49 -2.62 23.13
N ILE A 215 8.99 -2.28 21.94
CA ILE A 215 8.71 -0.90 21.59
C ILE A 215 7.35 -0.53 22.17
N ARG A 216 7.30 0.52 23.00
CA ARG A 216 6.07 1.08 23.57
C ARG A 216 5.41 2.04 22.61
N THR A 217 6.19 3.02 22.19
CA THR A 217 5.76 4.11 21.33
C THR A 217 6.81 4.43 20.31
N ILE A 218 6.34 4.84 19.13
CA ILE A 218 7.13 5.54 18.12
C ILE A 218 6.31 6.77 17.74
N SER A 219 6.87 7.95 17.84
CA SER A 219 6.19 9.18 17.42
C SER A 219 7.15 10.07 16.69
N VAL A 220 6.63 10.82 15.73
CA VAL A 220 7.38 11.86 15.04
C VAL A 220 7.01 13.17 15.72
N GLN A 221 8.00 13.86 16.26
CA GLN A 221 7.83 15.14 16.93
C GLN A 221 8.92 16.08 16.42
N ASP A 222 8.49 17.26 15.98
CA ASP A 222 9.36 18.27 15.36
C ASP A 222 10.17 17.68 14.19
N ASP A 223 11.49 17.58 14.34
CA ASP A 223 12.45 17.08 13.36
C ASP A 223 12.99 15.66 13.70
N LYS A 224 12.35 14.96 14.64
CA LYS A 224 12.85 13.71 15.21
C LYS A 224 11.79 12.61 15.30
N VAL A 225 12.27 11.37 15.22
CA VAL A 225 11.55 10.19 15.65
C VAL A 225 11.93 9.88 17.09
N ILE A 226 10.94 9.89 17.97
CA ILE A 226 11.08 9.50 19.38
C ILE A 226 10.57 8.07 19.52
N LEU A 227 11.46 7.20 19.97
CA LEU A 227 11.16 5.80 20.23
C LEU A 227 11.35 5.52 21.72
N THR A 228 10.30 5.00 22.36
CA THR A 228 10.34 4.58 23.77
C THR A 228 10.11 3.08 23.87
N THR A 229 10.92 2.40 24.68
CA THR A 229 10.77 0.97 24.95
C THR A 229 9.90 0.71 26.18
N ARG A 230 9.27 -0.46 26.26
CA ARG A 230 8.52 -0.91 27.44
C ARG A 230 9.50 -1.55 28.43
N PRO A 231 9.42 -1.22 29.73
CA PRO A 231 9.93 -2.11 30.75
C PRO A 231 9.04 -3.37 30.78
N ILE A 232 9.63 -4.53 31.05
CA ILE A 232 8.85 -5.75 31.32
C ILE A 232 8.25 -5.67 32.72
#